data_AF-A0A9E2RKH2-F1
#
_entry.id   AF-A0A9E2RKH2-F1
#
_cell.length_a   1.000
_cell.length_b   1.000
_cell.length_c   1.000
_cell.angle_alpha   90.00
_cell.angle_beta   90.00
_cell.angle_gamma   90.00
#
_symmetry.space_group_name_H-M   'P 1'
#
loop_
_entity.id
_entity.type
_entity.pdbx_description
1 polymer ?
#
loop_
_entity_poly.entity_id
_entity_poly.type
_entity_poly.pdbx_seq_one_letter_code
_entity_poly.pdbx_strand_id
1 'polypeptide(L)'
;MPEKRFPIRAGQALTLMLLGLALAGCSGGDFGRTREDFRNDDMHRWMGAEVTGSVGLGPSQFQLTDYERRLRDQAYPLIEPPHSRPAWKSVFGDYKPLPSPWRQGAPVFDRSTYGRMLIDEPHRSDSSRYAQLIDDVRDDITRFEPFFSTAIKVFDLDRKRNASLAYVSDLSPRERADAIARMEENTMIVQWVQQCLERRVSSYRWALERLVIRAPDNMAAEADRLINELAAQTANPPVAVQPVIGHALSVRG
;
A
#
# COMPACT_ATOMS: atom_id res chain seq x y z
N MET A 1 57.54 -11.80 -50.11
CA MET A 1 56.77 -10.54 -50.03
C MET A 1 56.86 -10.03 -48.60
N PRO A 2 57.24 -8.76 -48.35
CA PRO A 2 57.53 -8.29 -46.99
C PRO A 2 56.26 -7.89 -46.23
N GLU A 3 56.13 -8.37 -44.99
CA GLU A 3 55.16 -7.87 -44.01
C GLU A 3 55.46 -6.40 -43.70
N LYS A 4 54.51 -5.51 -44.02
CA LYS A 4 54.55 -4.12 -43.58
C LYS A 4 54.11 -4.06 -42.11
N ARG A 5 55.07 -4.02 -41.20
CA ARG A 5 54.82 -3.63 -39.80
C ARG A 5 54.69 -2.11 -39.73
N PHE A 6 53.48 -1.62 -39.50
CA PHE A 6 53.26 -0.19 -39.29
C PHE A 6 53.67 0.19 -37.86
N PRO A 7 54.60 1.15 -37.67
CA PRO A 7 54.94 1.62 -36.33
C PRO A 7 53.77 2.44 -35.80
N ILE A 8 53.07 1.93 -34.78
CA ILE A 8 52.10 2.71 -34.02
C ILE A 8 52.89 3.85 -33.36
N ARG A 9 52.74 5.07 -33.87
CA ARG A 9 53.40 6.25 -33.30
C ARG A 9 52.92 6.39 -31.85
N ALA A 10 53.83 6.57 -30.89
CA ALA A 10 53.51 6.66 -29.46
C ALA A 10 52.39 7.68 -29.14
N GLY A 11 52.25 8.74 -29.96
CA GLY A 11 51.15 9.70 -29.85
C GLY A 11 49.76 9.10 -30.14
N GLN A 12 49.64 8.15 -31.08
CA GLN A 12 48.37 7.46 -31.37
C GLN A 12 47.97 6.52 -30.22
N ALA A 13 48.94 5.85 -29.61
CA ALA A 13 48.71 5.03 -28.42
C ALA A 13 48.25 5.88 -27.21
N LEU A 14 48.87 7.05 -27.01
CA LEU A 14 48.49 7.96 -25.93
C LEU A 14 47.08 8.57 -26.15
N THR A 15 46.73 8.87 -27.40
CA THR A 15 45.40 9.40 -27.74
C THR A 15 44.32 8.34 -27.54
N LEU A 16 44.57 7.09 -27.91
CA LEU A 16 43.67 5.96 -27.65
C LEU A 16 43.52 5.66 -26.15
N MET A 17 44.60 5.81 -25.37
CA MET A 17 44.57 5.61 -23.91
C MET A 17 43.80 6.73 -23.20
N LEU A 18 43.96 7.98 -23.63
CA LEU A 18 43.19 9.12 -23.13
C LEU A 18 41.71 9.03 -23.50
N LEU A 19 41.38 8.56 -24.71
CA LEU A 19 39.99 8.30 -25.11
C LEU A 19 39.37 7.13 -24.32
N GLY A 20 40.14 6.09 -24.04
CA GLY A 20 39.73 4.97 -23.19
C GLY A 20 39.47 5.38 -21.74
N LEU A 21 40.30 6.27 -21.17
CA LEU A 21 40.09 6.85 -19.84
C LEU A 21 38.88 7.80 -19.80
N ALA A 22 38.64 8.58 -20.86
CA ALA A 22 37.46 9.44 -20.96
C ALA A 22 36.15 8.64 -21.09
N LEU A 23 36.18 7.48 -21.75
CA LEU A 23 35.03 6.56 -21.83
C LEU A 23 34.86 5.71 -20.56
N ALA A 24 35.93 5.42 -19.82
CA ALA A 24 35.86 4.75 -18.51
C ALA A 24 35.32 5.69 -17.41
N GLY A 25 35.50 7.01 -17.55
CA GLY A 25 34.96 8.02 -16.63
C GLY A 25 33.45 8.26 -16.72
N CYS A 26 32.77 7.74 -17.75
CA CYS A 26 31.32 7.79 -17.91
C CYS A 26 30.64 6.42 -17.81
N SER A 27 31.38 5.38 -17.38
CA SER A 27 30.78 4.16 -16.86
C SER A 27 30.80 4.25 -15.33
N GLY A 28 30.05 5.22 -14.79
CA GLY A 28 29.62 5.18 -13.40
C GLY A 28 28.79 3.92 -13.20
N GLY A 29 29.45 2.85 -12.77
CA GLY A 29 28.83 1.62 -12.35
C GLY A 29 27.98 1.87 -11.12
N ASP A 30 26.74 2.32 -11.35
CA ASP A 30 25.68 2.40 -10.36
C ASP A 30 24.60 1.34 -10.70
N PHE A 31 25.07 0.11 -10.88
CA PHE A 31 24.20 -1.07 -10.79
C PHE A 31 24.08 -1.42 -9.31
N GLY A 32 23.16 -0.77 -8.60
CA GLY A 32 22.68 -1.29 -7.33
C GLY A 32 22.46 -0.28 -6.20
N ARG A 33 22.82 1.00 -6.34
CA ARG A 33 22.26 2.02 -5.45
C ARG A 33 21.09 2.67 -6.16
N THR A 34 19.96 1.96 -6.17
CA THR A 34 18.67 2.63 -6.04
C THR A 34 18.86 3.72 -5.00
N ARG A 35 18.75 5.00 -5.40
CA ARG A 35 18.82 6.16 -4.51
C ARG A 35 18.16 5.80 -3.19
N GLU A 36 18.95 5.77 -2.10
CA GLU A 36 18.46 5.51 -0.74
C GLU A 36 17.28 6.46 -0.39
N ASP A 37 17.19 7.60 -1.07
CA ASP A 37 16.08 8.56 -0.94
C ASP A 37 14.68 8.05 -1.35
N PHE A 38 14.54 7.01 -2.18
CA PHE A 38 13.22 6.51 -2.60
C PHE A 38 12.69 5.35 -1.73
N ARG A 39 13.54 4.80 -0.86
CA ARG A 39 13.14 3.87 0.22
C ARG A 39 13.51 4.52 1.55
N ASN A 40 12.85 5.62 1.85
CA ASN A 40 12.88 6.17 3.21
C ASN A 40 12.20 5.15 4.14
N ASP A 41 12.81 4.85 5.28
CA ASP A 41 12.27 3.94 6.32
C ASP A 41 10.84 4.33 6.75
N ASP A 42 10.43 5.57 6.50
CA ASP A 42 9.14 6.14 6.85
C ASP A 42 8.29 6.52 5.62
N MET A 43 8.38 5.77 4.51
CA MET A 43 7.64 6.05 3.27
C MET A 43 6.14 6.32 3.52
N HIS A 44 5.48 5.52 4.38
CA HIS A 44 4.05 5.66 4.66
C HIS A 44 3.71 6.53 5.88
N ARG A 45 4.66 7.35 6.38
CA ARG A 45 4.42 8.24 7.53
C ARG A 45 3.30 9.24 7.30
N TRP A 46 3.12 9.69 6.06
CA TRP A 46 2.08 10.64 5.67
C TRP A 46 0.67 10.19 6.09
N MET A 47 0.42 8.87 6.22
CA MET A 47 -0.91 8.37 6.58
C MET A 47 -1.38 8.87 7.94
N GLY A 48 -0.47 9.06 8.92
CA GLY A 48 -0.84 9.60 10.23
C GLY A 48 -1.38 11.03 10.13
N ALA A 49 -0.69 11.88 9.37
CA ALA A 49 -1.11 13.26 9.10
C ALA A 49 -2.40 13.31 8.27
N GLU A 50 -2.57 12.39 7.33
CA GLU A 50 -3.79 12.27 6.54
C GLU A 50 -5.01 11.98 7.43
N VAL A 51 -4.94 10.93 8.25
CA VAL A 51 -6.10 10.48 9.03
C VAL A 51 -6.48 11.49 10.11
N THR A 52 -5.50 12.09 10.79
CA THR A 52 -5.74 13.10 11.84
C THR A 52 -6.19 14.43 11.26
N GLY A 53 -5.49 14.92 10.23
CA GLY A 53 -5.83 16.18 9.57
C GLY A 53 -7.21 16.16 8.92
N SER A 54 -7.64 15.01 8.39
CA SER A 54 -8.97 14.84 7.79
C SER A 54 -10.12 15.04 8.78
N VAL A 55 -9.83 14.96 10.07
CA VAL A 55 -10.83 15.08 11.14
C VAL A 55 -10.55 16.23 12.11
N GLY A 56 -9.63 17.14 11.75
CA GLY A 56 -9.29 18.30 12.56
C GLY A 56 -8.40 18.01 13.76
N LEU A 57 -7.82 16.81 13.85
CA LEU A 57 -6.82 16.45 14.87
C LEU A 57 -5.40 16.77 14.37
N GLY A 58 -4.48 16.95 15.31
CA GLY A 58 -3.05 17.16 15.00
C GLY A 58 -2.27 15.85 14.97
N PRO A 59 -1.30 15.66 14.05
CA PRO A 59 -0.45 14.49 14.03
C PRO A 59 0.58 14.52 15.16
N SER A 60 0.91 13.35 15.69
CA SER A 60 1.93 13.16 16.71
C SER A 60 3.34 13.44 16.17
N GLN A 61 4.10 14.20 16.95
CA GLN A 61 5.50 14.52 16.63
C GLN A 61 6.50 13.42 17.04
N PHE A 62 6.05 12.35 17.69
CA PHE A 62 6.94 11.25 18.08
C PHE A 62 7.51 10.49 16.88
N GLN A 63 8.66 9.86 17.07
CA GLN A 63 9.18 8.93 16.07
C GLN A 63 8.30 7.68 16.00
N LEU A 64 8.17 7.09 14.80
CA LEU A 64 7.47 5.83 14.64
C LEU A 64 8.29 4.70 15.25
N THR A 65 7.63 3.77 15.91
CA THR A 65 8.24 2.47 16.28
C THR A 65 8.31 1.54 15.06
N ASP A 66 9.08 0.46 15.14
CA ASP A 66 9.15 -0.54 14.07
C ASP A 66 7.78 -1.16 13.75
N TYR A 67 6.97 -1.43 14.78
CA TYR A 67 5.61 -1.94 14.59
C TYR A 67 4.68 -0.89 13.96
N GLU A 68 4.83 0.39 14.33
CA GLU A 68 4.04 1.48 13.75
C GLU A 68 4.41 1.76 12.30
N ARG A 69 5.69 1.63 11.92
CA ARG A 69 6.15 1.63 10.52
C ARG A 69 5.56 0.46 9.76
N ARG A 70 5.74 -0.75 10.27
CA ARG A 70 5.24 -1.98 9.65
C ARG A 70 3.72 -1.97 9.46
N LEU A 71 2.97 -1.43 10.43
CA LEU A 71 1.52 -1.26 10.33
C LEU A 71 1.17 -0.43 9.10
N ARG A 72 1.88 0.67 8.89
CA ARG A 72 1.68 1.59 7.76
C ARG A 72 2.07 0.92 6.43
N ASP A 73 3.19 0.23 6.40
CA ASP A 73 3.63 -0.49 5.20
C ASP A 73 2.65 -1.58 4.76
N GLN A 74 2.08 -2.30 5.73
CA GLN A 74 1.06 -3.32 5.46
C GLN A 74 -0.32 -2.72 5.16
N ALA A 75 -0.63 -1.54 5.68
CA ALA A 75 -1.89 -0.84 5.43
C ALA A 75 -2.00 -0.35 3.98
N TYR A 76 -0.92 0.24 3.45
CA TYR A 76 -0.94 0.88 2.12
C TYR A 76 -1.50 -0.01 1.00
N PRO A 77 -1.03 -1.26 0.78
CA PRO A 77 -1.55 -2.10 -0.30
C PRO A 77 -3.03 -2.52 -0.10
N LEU A 78 -3.54 -2.50 1.14
CA LEU A 78 -4.94 -2.77 1.44
C LEU A 78 -5.83 -1.52 1.23
N ILE A 79 -5.26 -0.34 1.45
CA ILE A 79 -5.89 0.97 1.23
C ILE A 79 -5.95 1.33 -0.25
N GLU A 80 -4.88 1.03 -1.00
CA GLU A 80 -4.81 1.26 -2.43
C GLU A 80 -5.99 0.58 -3.15
N PRO A 81 -6.60 1.18 -4.18
CA PRO A 81 -7.63 0.50 -4.94
C PRO A 81 -7.09 -0.80 -5.59
N PRO A 82 -7.87 -1.90 -5.62
CA PRO A 82 -7.46 -3.10 -6.36
C PRO A 82 -7.28 -2.76 -7.84
N HIS A 83 -6.12 -3.11 -8.39
CA HIS A 83 -5.76 -2.77 -9.77
C HIS A 83 -6.13 -3.89 -10.72
N SER A 84 -6.84 -3.57 -11.81
CA SER A 84 -7.10 -4.51 -12.91
C SER A 84 -5.89 -4.70 -13.86
N ARG A 85 -4.68 -4.26 -13.49
CA ARG A 85 -3.51 -4.31 -14.40
C ARG A 85 -2.45 -5.34 -13.97
N PRO A 86 -1.83 -6.05 -14.93
CA PRO A 86 -0.78 -7.01 -14.61
C PRO A 86 0.42 -6.31 -13.98
N ALA A 87 1.00 -6.92 -12.94
CA ALA A 87 2.04 -6.37 -12.09
C ALA A 87 3.20 -5.69 -12.85
N TRP A 88 3.57 -6.19 -14.04
CA TRP A 88 4.65 -5.62 -14.86
C TRP A 88 4.37 -4.21 -15.41
N LYS A 89 3.11 -3.80 -15.60
CA LYS A 89 2.74 -2.41 -15.94
C LYS A 89 2.79 -1.47 -14.72
N SER A 90 2.87 -2.03 -13.51
CA SER A 90 3.03 -1.32 -12.24
C SER A 90 4.51 -1.22 -11.82
N VAL A 91 5.44 -1.87 -12.53
CA VAL A 91 6.88 -1.94 -12.19
C VAL A 91 7.56 -0.57 -12.18
N PHE A 92 6.93 0.47 -12.74
CA PHE A 92 7.39 1.85 -12.61
C PHE A 92 6.22 2.80 -12.29
N GLY A 93 5.91 2.98 -10.99
CA GLY A 93 5.73 4.33 -10.46
C GLY A 93 4.33 4.94 -10.36
N ASP A 94 3.43 4.38 -9.54
CA ASP A 94 2.23 5.11 -9.06
C ASP A 94 2.14 5.16 -7.53
N TYR A 95 3.27 5.20 -6.82
CA TYR A 95 3.23 5.53 -5.39
C TYR A 95 2.58 6.91 -5.21
N LYS A 96 1.44 6.96 -4.53
CA LYS A 96 0.72 8.21 -4.28
C LYS A 96 0.09 8.21 -2.91
N PRO A 97 0.18 9.32 -2.16
CA PRO A 97 -0.69 9.54 -1.01
C PRO A 97 -2.16 9.43 -1.43
N LEU A 98 -2.93 8.70 -0.64
CA LEU A 98 -4.36 8.47 -0.85
C LEU A 98 -5.16 9.27 0.18
N PRO A 99 -6.34 9.80 -0.20
CA PRO A 99 -7.18 10.50 0.77
C PRO A 99 -7.80 9.50 1.75
N SER A 100 -7.81 9.82 3.04
CA SER A 100 -8.55 9.02 4.02
C SER A 100 -10.06 9.13 3.80
N PRO A 101 -10.84 8.18 4.30
CA PRO A 101 -12.29 8.18 4.13
C PRO A 101 -13.00 9.36 4.81
N TRP A 102 -12.37 9.97 5.81
CA TRP A 102 -12.92 11.10 6.54
C TRP A 102 -12.63 12.46 5.90
N ARG A 103 -11.76 12.49 4.87
CA ARG A 103 -11.42 13.74 4.19
C ARG A 103 -12.67 14.34 3.56
N GLN A 104 -12.93 15.62 3.86
CA GLN A 104 -13.99 16.37 3.21
C GLN A 104 -13.76 16.44 1.70
N GLY A 105 -14.80 16.13 0.93
CA GLY A 105 -14.71 16.07 -0.53
C GLY A 105 -13.99 14.84 -1.08
N ALA A 106 -13.69 13.83 -0.24
CA ALA A 106 -13.24 12.53 -0.74
C ALA A 106 -14.27 11.96 -1.74
N PRO A 107 -13.80 11.31 -2.83
CA PRO A 107 -14.70 10.69 -3.79
C PRO A 107 -15.66 9.71 -3.11
N VAL A 108 -16.93 9.76 -3.49
CA VAL A 108 -17.93 8.80 -3.01
C VAL A 108 -17.52 7.41 -3.49
N PHE A 109 -17.58 6.43 -2.58
CA PHE A 109 -17.32 5.04 -2.93
C PHE A 109 -18.36 4.53 -3.93
N ASP A 110 -17.90 4.11 -5.12
CA ASP A 110 -18.70 3.40 -6.11
C ASP A 110 -18.17 1.97 -6.26
N ARG A 111 -18.92 0.99 -5.73
CA ARG A 111 -18.62 -0.45 -5.80
C ARG A 111 -18.45 -0.99 -7.21
N SER A 112 -19.01 -0.32 -8.21
CA SER A 112 -18.95 -0.77 -9.60
C SER A 112 -17.69 -0.33 -10.35
N THR A 113 -16.91 0.59 -9.79
CA THR A 113 -15.68 1.12 -10.43
C THR A 113 -14.69 0.01 -10.76
N TYR A 114 -14.34 -0.81 -9.77
CA TYR A 114 -13.41 -1.93 -9.96
C TYR A 114 -13.93 -2.92 -11.00
N GLY A 115 -15.18 -3.34 -10.90
CA GLY A 115 -15.73 -4.32 -11.82
C GLY A 115 -15.82 -3.80 -13.26
N ARG A 116 -16.19 -2.52 -13.46
CA ARG A 116 -16.12 -1.89 -14.79
C ARG A 116 -14.69 -1.87 -15.32
N MET A 117 -13.72 -1.45 -14.51
CA MET A 117 -12.30 -1.48 -14.92
C MET A 117 -11.82 -2.89 -15.24
N LEU A 118 -12.26 -3.90 -14.48
CA LEU A 118 -11.92 -5.29 -14.74
C LEU A 118 -12.51 -5.76 -16.08
N ILE A 119 -13.80 -5.50 -16.31
CA ILE A 119 -14.58 -6.04 -17.44
C ILE A 119 -14.34 -5.26 -18.75
N ASP A 120 -14.18 -3.95 -18.68
CA ASP A 120 -14.10 -3.06 -19.84
C ASP A 120 -12.67 -2.91 -20.39
N GLU A 121 -11.64 -3.17 -19.58
CA GLU A 121 -10.24 -3.14 -20.03
C GLU A 121 -10.00 -4.24 -21.08
N PRO A 122 -9.30 -3.95 -22.20
CA PRO A 122 -9.00 -4.94 -23.22
C PRO A 122 -8.33 -6.19 -22.65
N HIS A 123 -8.91 -7.35 -22.90
CA HIS A 123 -8.45 -8.62 -22.36
C HIS A 123 -8.48 -9.72 -23.43
N ARG A 124 -7.66 -10.76 -23.22
CA ARG A 124 -7.53 -11.87 -24.19
C ARG A 124 -8.72 -12.82 -24.17
N SER A 125 -9.34 -13.02 -23.00
CA SER A 125 -10.49 -13.91 -22.79
C SER A 125 -11.25 -13.57 -21.51
N ASP A 126 -12.53 -13.91 -21.43
CA ASP A 126 -13.32 -13.70 -20.20
C ASP A 126 -12.77 -14.52 -19.01
N SER A 127 -12.27 -15.73 -19.24
CA SER A 127 -11.59 -16.53 -18.19
C SER A 127 -10.38 -15.80 -17.59
N SER A 128 -9.71 -14.92 -18.34
CA SER A 128 -8.63 -14.08 -17.79
C SER A 128 -9.12 -13.03 -16.78
N ARG A 129 -10.39 -12.61 -16.87
CA ARG A 129 -11.02 -11.69 -15.91
C ARG A 129 -11.38 -12.40 -14.61
N TYR A 130 -11.86 -13.64 -14.71
CA TYR A 130 -12.04 -14.51 -13.55
C TYR A 130 -10.72 -14.78 -12.83
N ALA A 131 -9.65 -15.13 -13.56
CA ALA A 131 -8.33 -15.35 -12.98
C ALA A 131 -7.85 -14.12 -12.20
N GLN A 132 -8.00 -12.95 -12.81
CA GLN A 132 -7.61 -11.69 -12.17
C GLN A 132 -8.43 -11.38 -10.92
N LEU A 133 -9.76 -11.53 -10.96
CA LEU A 133 -10.59 -11.37 -9.77
C LEU A 133 -10.16 -12.31 -8.64
N ILE A 134 -9.87 -13.57 -8.98
CA ILE A 134 -9.41 -14.58 -8.03
C ILE A 134 -8.06 -14.18 -7.42
N ASP A 135 -7.13 -13.71 -8.24
CA ASP A 135 -5.80 -13.27 -7.78
C ASP A 135 -5.91 -12.05 -6.85
N ASP A 136 -6.72 -11.04 -7.21
CA ASP A 136 -6.93 -9.85 -6.38
C ASP A 136 -7.54 -10.21 -5.00
N VAL A 137 -8.51 -11.12 -4.97
CA VAL A 137 -9.12 -11.60 -3.72
C VAL A 137 -8.12 -12.39 -2.88
N ARG A 138 -7.32 -13.28 -3.50
CA ARG A 138 -6.27 -14.05 -2.81
C ARG A 138 -5.22 -13.12 -2.22
N ASP A 139 -4.80 -12.12 -2.98
CA ASP A 139 -3.86 -11.10 -2.53
C ASP A 139 -4.35 -10.40 -1.26
N ASP A 140 -5.63 -10.03 -1.20
CA ASP A 140 -6.23 -9.43 0.01
C ASP A 140 -6.28 -10.41 1.18
N ILE A 141 -6.67 -11.67 0.94
CA ILE A 141 -6.67 -12.73 1.96
C ILE A 141 -5.26 -12.94 2.54
N THR A 142 -4.23 -13.02 1.70
CA THR A 142 -2.85 -13.23 2.16
C THR A 142 -2.30 -12.05 2.96
N ARG A 143 -2.77 -10.83 2.69
CA ARG A 143 -2.37 -9.61 3.41
C ARG A 143 -3.14 -9.41 4.72
N PHE A 144 -4.30 -10.05 4.88
CA PHE A 144 -5.18 -9.90 6.03
C PHE A 144 -4.46 -10.22 7.35
N GLU A 145 -3.97 -11.46 7.50
CA GLU A 145 -3.38 -11.94 8.75
C GLU A 145 -2.10 -11.16 9.14
N PRO A 146 -1.13 -10.92 8.24
CA PRO A 146 0.06 -10.14 8.56
C PRO A 146 -0.25 -8.72 9.03
N PHE A 147 -1.25 -8.06 8.45
CA PHE A 147 -1.65 -6.70 8.83
C PHE A 147 -2.25 -6.68 10.23
N PHE A 148 -3.26 -7.53 10.49
CA PHE A 148 -3.95 -7.53 11.77
C PHE A 148 -3.08 -8.04 12.92
N SER A 149 -2.17 -8.99 12.65
CA SER A 149 -1.15 -9.40 13.61
C SER A 149 -0.28 -8.22 14.08
N THR A 150 0.15 -7.34 13.16
CA THR A 150 0.89 -6.12 13.52
C THR A 150 0.00 -5.12 14.25
N ALA A 151 -1.25 -4.93 13.82
CA ALA A 151 -2.20 -4.04 14.47
C ALA A 151 -2.44 -4.41 15.95
N ILE A 152 -2.55 -5.70 16.27
CA ILE A 152 -2.64 -6.19 17.66
C ILE A 152 -1.43 -5.73 18.47
N LYS A 153 -0.21 -5.90 17.94
CA LYS A 153 1.02 -5.48 18.63
C LYS A 153 1.07 -3.98 18.86
N VAL A 154 0.68 -3.19 17.87
CA VAL A 154 0.60 -1.72 18.00
C VAL A 154 -0.41 -1.34 19.09
N PHE A 155 -1.61 -1.93 19.11
CA PHE A 155 -2.60 -1.62 20.14
C PHE A 155 -2.23 -2.10 21.55
N ASP A 156 -1.49 -3.20 21.68
CA ASP A 156 -0.92 -3.59 22.96
C ASP A 156 0.10 -2.57 23.47
N LEU A 157 0.91 -1.99 22.57
CA LEU A 157 1.84 -0.90 22.90
C LEU A 157 1.09 0.40 23.20
N ASP A 158 0.02 0.72 22.47
CA ASP A 158 -0.83 1.88 22.73
C ASP A 158 -1.51 1.77 24.10
N ARG A 159 -2.00 0.58 24.49
CA ARG A 159 -2.56 0.34 25.82
C ARG A 159 -1.54 0.57 26.92
N LYS A 160 -0.30 0.09 26.73
CA LYS A 160 0.81 0.36 27.66
C LYS A 160 1.15 1.84 27.70
N ARG A 161 1.18 2.53 26.56
CA ARG A 161 1.43 3.97 26.48
C ARG A 161 0.37 4.73 27.27
N ASN A 162 -0.91 4.46 27.04
CA ASN A 162 -2.01 5.10 27.73
C ASN A 162 -1.95 4.89 29.25
N ALA A 163 -1.72 3.66 29.70
CA ALA A 163 -1.56 3.34 31.12
C ALA A 163 -0.38 4.09 31.75
N SER A 164 0.73 4.22 31.01
CA SER A 164 1.95 4.89 31.49
C SER A 164 1.74 6.39 31.72
N LEU A 165 0.84 7.05 30.97
CA LEU A 165 0.55 8.49 31.12
C LEU A 165 0.04 8.88 32.52
N ALA A 166 -0.46 7.92 33.31
CA ALA A 166 -0.91 8.15 34.68
C ALA A 166 0.24 8.11 35.71
N TYR A 167 1.38 7.51 35.36
CA TYR A 167 2.50 7.26 36.28
C TYR A 167 3.72 8.17 36.03
N VAL A 168 3.76 8.88 34.90
CA VAL A 168 4.84 9.83 34.59
C VAL A 168 4.64 11.12 35.40
N SER A 169 5.59 11.42 36.28
CA SER A 169 5.50 12.50 37.27
C SER A 169 5.66 13.90 36.66
N ASP A 170 6.49 14.04 35.63
CA ASP A 170 6.81 15.32 34.97
C ASP A 170 6.32 15.32 33.50
N LEU A 171 5.08 14.88 33.29
CA LEU A 171 4.50 14.77 31.95
C LEU A 171 4.00 16.14 31.48
N SER A 172 4.65 16.72 30.47
CA SER A 172 4.20 17.99 29.90
C SER A 172 2.86 17.84 29.14
N PRO A 173 2.02 18.90 29.06
CA PRO A 173 0.78 18.85 28.29
C PRO A 173 0.99 18.52 26.81
N ARG A 174 2.11 19.00 26.22
CA ARG A 174 2.47 18.73 24.83
C ARG A 174 2.80 17.25 24.63
N GLU A 175 3.62 16.67 25.50
CA GLU A 175 4.00 15.26 25.42
C GLU A 175 2.78 14.35 25.60
N ARG A 176 1.88 14.70 26.53
CA ARG A 176 0.59 14.02 26.69
C ARG A 176 -0.23 14.07 25.39
N ALA A 177 -0.35 15.24 24.77
CA ALA A 177 -1.09 15.41 23.52
C ALA A 177 -0.47 14.60 22.37
N ASP A 178 0.86 14.62 22.22
CA ASP A 178 1.58 13.84 21.21
C ASP A 178 1.40 12.33 21.41
N ALA A 179 1.37 11.85 22.66
CA ALA A 179 1.11 10.45 22.98
C ALA A 179 -0.33 10.03 22.62
N ILE A 180 -1.32 10.87 22.92
CA ILE A 180 -2.72 10.65 22.56
C ILE A 180 -2.88 10.63 21.03
N ALA A 181 -2.34 11.63 20.35
CA ALA A 181 -2.39 11.73 18.89
C ALA A 181 -1.82 10.47 18.20
N ARG A 182 -0.73 9.88 18.71
CA ARG A 182 -0.17 8.64 18.13
C ARG A 182 -1.12 7.46 18.27
N MET A 183 -1.80 7.31 19.40
CA MET A 183 -2.80 6.25 19.60
C MET A 183 -4.00 6.45 18.67
N GLU A 184 -4.44 7.70 18.47
CA GLU A 184 -5.51 8.05 17.53
C GLU A 184 -5.11 7.75 16.07
N GLU A 185 -3.90 8.12 15.65
CA GLU A 185 -3.36 7.79 14.32
C GLU A 185 -3.41 6.28 14.05
N ASN A 186 -2.88 5.48 14.97
CA ASN A 186 -2.82 4.03 14.83
C ASN A 186 -4.25 3.44 14.72
N THR A 187 -5.16 3.93 15.56
CA THR A 187 -6.57 3.54 15.57
C THR A 187 -7.25 3.83 14.23
N MET A 188 -7.06 5.04 13.69
CA MET A 188 -7.71 5.44 12.43
C MET A 188 -7.09 4.75 11.21
N ILE A 189 -5.78 4.46 11.19
CA ILE A 189 -5.18 3.69 10.10
C ILE A 189 -5.81 2.29 10.00
N VAL A 190 -6.03 1.63 11.15
CA VAL A 190 -6.69 0.31 11.17
C VAL A 190 -8.14 0.41 10.69
N GLN A 191 -8.88 1.44 11.10
CA GLN A 191 -10.24 1.67 10.62
C GLN A 191 -10.31 1.92 9.11
N TRP A 192 -9.33 2.64 8.57
CA TRP A 192 -9.25 2.87 7.13
C TRP A 192 -9.09 1.54 6.38
N VAL A 193 -8.19 0.67 6.83
CA VAL A 193 -8.01 -0.67 6.23
C VAL A 193 -9.28 -1.50 6.34
N GLN A 194 -9.91 -1.56 7.52
CA GLN A 194 -11.18 -2.28 7.72
C GLN A 194 -12.24 -1.84 6.72
N GLN A 195 -12.42 -0.53 6.55
CA GLN A 195 -13.36 -0.01 5.58
C GLN A 195 -12.98 -0.36 4.13
N CYS A 196 -11.71 -0.24 3.77
CA CYS A 196 -11.26 -0.59 2.42
C CYS A 196 -11.52 -2.06 2.10
N LEU A 197 -11.32 -2.97 3.06
CA LEU A 197 -11.66 -4.39 2.92
C LEU A 197 -13.15 -4.62 2.70
N GLU A 198 -14.02 -3.95 3.46
CA GLU A 198 -15.48 -4.05 3.27
C GLU A 198 -15.91 -3.56 1.86
N ARG A 199 -15.33 -2.45 1.42
CA ARG A 199 -15.53 -1.88 0.07
C ARG A 199 -15.04 -2.82 -1.02
N ARG A 200 -13.89 -3.46 -0.82
CA ARG A 200 -13.32 -4.47 -1.74
C ARG A 200 -14.26 -5.66 -1.90
N VAL A 201 -14.77 -6.23 -0.80
CA VAL A 201 -15.76 -7.32 -0.83
C VAL A 201 -17.00 -6.92 -1.64
N SER A 202 -17.53 -5.71 -1.43
CA SER A 202 -18.67 -5.21 -2.21
C SER A 202 -18.35 -5.10 -3.70
N SER A 203 -17.16 -4.62 -4.04
CA SER A 203 -16.69 -4.44 -5.41
C SER A 203 -16.45 -5.78 -6.12
N TYR A 204 -15.89 -6.76 -5.44
CA TYR A 204 -15.66 -8.11 -5.96
C TYR A 204 -16.97 -8.86 -6.24
N ARG A 205 -17.95 -8.76 -5.31
CA ARG A 205 -19.30 -9.31 -5.54
C ARG A 205 -19.95 -8.69 -6.77
N TRP A 206 -19.89 -7.35 -6.87
CA TRP A 206 -20.41 -6.64 -8.03
C TRP A 206 -19.77 -7.14 -9.33
N ALA A 207 -18.44 -7.28 -9.36
CA ALA A 207 -17.70 -7.74 -10.53
C ALA A 207 -18.07 -9.18 -10.93
N LEU A 208 -18.13 -10.09 -9.96
CA LEU A 208 -18.48 -11.49 -10.19
C LEU A 208 -19.87 -11.63 -10.81
N GLU A 209 -20.87 -10.92 -10.28
CA GLU A 209 -22.24 -10.93 -10.82
C GLU A 209 -22.27 -10.55 -12.31
N ARG A 210 -21.48 -9.57 -12.73
CA ARG A 210 -21.45 -9.12 -14.14
C ARG A 210 -20.66 -10.08 -15.01
N LEU A 211 -19.57 -10.65 -14.51
CA LEU A 211 -18.83 -11.67 -15.24
C LEU A 211 -19.71 -12.89 -15.55
N VAL A 212 -20.47 -13.38 -14.56
CA VAL A 212 -21.37 -14.52 -14.75
C VAL A 212 -22.46 -14.26 -15.78
N ILE A 213 -23.00 -13.03 -15.83
CA ILE A 213 -23.99 -12.66 -16.85
C ILE A 213 -23.37 -12.63 -18.25
N ARG A 214 -22.15 -12.08 -18.37
CA ARG A 214 -21.52 -11.82 -19.67
C ARG A 214 -20.90 -13.07 -20.29
N ALA A 215 -20.25 -13.89 -19.46
CA ALA A 215 -19.50 -15.06 -19.86
C ALA A 215 -19.47 -16.10 -18.73
N PRO A 216 -20.47 -16.98 -18.65
CA PRO A 216 -20.51 -18.04 -17.63
C PRO A 216 -19.27 -18.95 -17.72
N ASP A 217 -18.59 -19.15 -16.58
CA ASP A 217 -17.41 -20.00 -16.46
C ASP A 217 -17.42 -20.73 -15.09
N ASN A 218 -16.88 -21.94 -15.04
CA ASN A 218 -16.74 -22.73 -13.81
C ASN A 218 -15.86 -22.02 -12.76
N MET A 219 -14.97 -21.13 -13.17
CA MET A 219 -14.15 -20.31 -12.28
C MET A 219 -14.99 -19.41 -11.35
N ALA A 220 -16.25 -19.14 -11.69
CA ALA A 220 -17.16 -18.35 -10.84
C ALA A 220 -17.34 -18.94 -9.43
N ALA A 221 -17.36 -20.28 -9.31
CA ALA A 221 -17.53 -20.94 -8.02
C ALA A 221 -16.32 -20.71 -7.09
N GLU A 222 -15.10 -20.73 -7.63
CA GLU A 222 -13.88 -20.45 -6.86
C GLU A 222 -13.81 -18.97 -6.47
N ALA A 223 -14.15 -18.07 -7.37
CA ALA A 223 -14.23 -16.64 -7.07
C ALA A 223 -15.23 -16.36 -5.94
N ASP A 224 -16.45 -16.93 -6.01
CA ASP A 224 -17.47 -16.77 -4.96
C ASP A 224 -16.99 -17.30 -3.60
N ARG A 225 -16.37 -18.48 -3.59
CA ARG A 225 -15.81 -19.09 -2.37
C ARG A 225 -14.80 -18.17 -1.70
N LEU A 226 -13.82 -17.65 -2.46
CA LEU A 226 -12.79 -16.75 -1.95
C LEU A 226 -13.36 -15.40 -1.48
N ILE A 227 -14.32 -14.85 -2.22
CA ILE A 227 -14.98 -13.60 -1.82
C ILE A 227 -15.72 -13.79 -0.49
N ASN A 228 -16.39 -14.94 -0.30
CA ASN A 228 -17.08 -15.25 0.94
C ASN A 228 -16.11 -15.52 2.11
N GLU A 229 -14.93 -16.08 1.84
CA GLU A 229 -13.84 -16.20 2.82
C GLU A 229 -13.36 -14.81 3.29
N LEU A 230 -13.02 -13.92 2.35
CA LEU A 230 -12.62 -12.55 2.66
C LEU A 230 -13.72 -11.77 3.39
N ALA A 231 -14.98 -11.96 2.98
CA ALA A 231 -16.13 -11.35 3.65
C ALA A 231 -16.28 -11.83 5.10
N ALA A 232 -16.08 -13.12 5.36
CA ALA A 232 -16.16 -13.68 6.71
C ALA A 232 -15.03 -13.15 7.62
N GLN A 233 -13.81 -13.03 7.09
CA GLN A 233 -12.68 -12.43 7.79
C GLN A 233 -12.95 -10.94 8.10
N THR A 234 -13.42 -10.19 7.11
CA THR A 234 -13.69 -8.75 7.24
C THR A 234 -14.85 -8.47 8.21
N ALA A 235 -15.86 -9.33 8.26
CA ALA A 235 -16.97 -9.21 9.23
C ALA A 235 -16.55 -9.52 10.67
N ASN A 236 -15.46 -10.26 10.87
CA ASN A 236 -14.94 -10.66 12.18
C ASN A 236 -13.46 -10.32 12.29
N PRO A 237 -13.07 -9.03 12.21
CA PRO A 237 -11.67 -8.67 12.30
C PRO A 237 -11.16 -9.05 13.70
N PRO A 238 -9.92 -9.56 13.82
CA PRO A 238 -9.35 -10.00 15.11
C PRO A 238 -9.05 -8.82 16.05
N VAL A 239 -9.32 -7.59 15.59
CA VAL A 239 -9.11 -6.35 16.32
C VAL A 239 -10.39 -5.53 16.34
N ALA A 240 -10.97 -5.37 17.53
CA ALA A 240 -12.07 -4.45 17.75
C ALA A 240 -11.51 -3.04 17.97
N VAL A 241 -11.86 -2.11 17.08
CA VAL A 241 -11.40 -0.72 17.15
C VAL A 241 -12.55 0.17 17.59
N GLN A 242 -12.36 0.96 18.65
CA GLN A 242 -13.33 2.00 18.99
C GLN A 242 -13.18 3.16 17.99
N PRO A 243 -14.27 3.64 17.37
CA PRO A 243 -14.22 4.81 16.50
C PRO A 243 -13.66 6.00 17.27
N VAL A 244 -12.55 6.59 16.79
CA VAL A 244 -12.01 7.84 17.35
C VAL A 244 -13.04 8.96 17.19
N ILE A 245 -13.87 8.88 16.15
CA ILE A 245 -14.92 9.84 15.83
C ILE A 245 -16.18 9.08 15.38
N GLY A 246 -17.34 9.46 15.94
CA GLY A 246 -18.65 8.83 15.72
C GLY A 246 -19.26 8.98 14.33
N HIS A 247 -18.46 9.18 13.28
CA HIS A 247 -18.95 9.15 11.91
C HIS A 247 -18.98 7.71 11.42
N ALA A 248 -20.15 7.08 11.47
CA ALA A 248 -20.40 5.82 10.79
C ALA A 248 -20.23 6.04 9.29
N LEU A 249 -19.12 5.57 8.73
CA LEU A 249 -18.91 5.67 7.30
C LEU A 249 -19.78 4.60 6.60
N SER A 250 -20.64 5.03 5.69
CA SER A 250 -21.50 4.09 4.94
C SER A 250 -20.66 3.19 4.04
N VAL A 251 -20.83 1.87 4.22
CA VAL A 251 -20.35 0.83 3.30
C VAL A 251 -21.33 0.62 2.14
N ARG A 252 -22.54 1.18 2.25
CA ARG A 252 -23.55 1.16 1.19
C ARG A 252 -23.20 2.25 0.18
N GLY A 253 -22.52 1.84 -0.88
CA GLY A 253 -22.52 2.52 -2.18
C GLY A 253 -23.66 2.01 -3.05
#